data_AF-A0A965GAJ7-F1
#
_entry.id   AF-A0A965GAJ7-F1
#
_cell.length_a   1.000
_cell.length_b   1.000
_cell.length_c   1.000
_cell.angle_alpha   90.00
_cell.angle_beta   90.00
_cell.angle_gamma   90.00
#
_symmetry.space_group_name_H-M   'P 1'
#
loop_
_entity.id
_entity.type
_entity.pdbx_description
1 polymer ?
#
loop_
_entity_poly.entity_id
_entity_poly.type
_entity_poly.pdbx_seq_one_letter_code
_entity_poly.pdbx_strand_id
1 'polypeptide(L)'
;PEFPTPNLNDPNTRLEQEVLAVILQAPAALTEDGVLLICQQMFATPAYVVIADAASQSISSLKQPDWFAQIVSKTPELLHNLLRQLAAKELPIRDAEQLNEYALSVVNSARKKIMMRQKSALVAALGSLDVEAQPEEHNRIQQALVVLEGQIRAIE
;
A
#
# COMPACT_ATOMS: atom_id res chain seq x y z
N PRO A 1 -3.60 6.54 22.20
CA PRO A 1 -2.32 6.05 21.63
C PRO A 1 -1.44 7.22 21.20
N GLU A 2 -0.21 7.31 21.71
CA GLU A 2 0.80 8.21 21.17
C GLU A 2 1.40 7.57 19.91
N PHE A 3 1.48 8.32 18.82
CA PHE A 3 2.08 7.84 17.58
C PHE A 3 3.46 8.46 17.44
N PRO A 4 4.53 7.66 17.30
CA PRO A 4 5.85 8.21 17.03
C PRO A 4 5.84 8.93 15.69
N THR A 5 6.55 10.06 15.61
CA THR A 5 6.72 10.80 14.36
C THR A 5 7.34 9.88 13.30
N PRO A 6 6.76 9.78 12.09
CA PRO A 6 7.33 8.98 11.01
C PRO A 6 8.78 9.37 10.71
N ASN A 7 9.68 8.39 10.67
CA ASN A 7 11.10 8.60 10.38
C ASN A 7 11.36 8.74 8.87
N LEU A 8 11.37 9.96 8.34
CA LEU A 8 11.57 10.22 6.91
C LEU A 8 13.02 9.98 6.42
N ASN A 9 13.95 9.64 7.30
CA ASN A 9 15.28 9.17 6.87
C ASN A 9 15.22 7.74 6.32
N ASP A 10 14.23 6.92 6.73
CA ASP A 10 14.00 5.58 6.20
C ASP A 10 13.32 5.66 4.81
N PRO A 11 13.95 5.10 3.75
CA PRO A 11 13.33 5.02 2.43
C PRO A 11 11.96 4.32 2.43
N ASN A 12 11.72 3.35 3.31
CA ASN A 12 10.45 2.65 3.40
C ASN A 12 9.34 3.58 3.89
N THR A 13 9.61 4.34 4.95
CA THR A 13 8.65 5.32 5.49
C THR A 13 8.39 6.44 4.48
N ARG A 14 9.39 6.88 3.71
CA ARG A 14 9.16 7.85 2.62
C ARG A 14 8.21 7.32 1.55
N LEU A 15 8.42 6.07 1.12
CA LEU A 15 7.53 5.43 0.14
C LEU A 15 6.11 5.25 0.72
N GLU A 16 5.98 4.84 1.98
CA GLU A 16 4.67 4.77 2.65
C GLU A 16 3.97 6.14 2.63
N GLN A 17 4.68 7.21 2.99
CA GLN A 17 4.13 8.57 2.97
C GLN A 17 3.66 8.97 1.57
N GLU A 18 4.44 8.66 0.54
CA GLU A 18 4.11 8.96 -0.86
C GLU A 18 2.88 8.18 -1.34
N VAL A 19 2.83 6.87 -1.07
CA VAL A 19 1.69 6.02 -1.40
C VAL A 19 0.42 6.51 -0.71
N LEU A 20 0.49 6.85 0.58
CA LEU A 20 -0.67 7.34 1.31
C LEU A 20 -1.12 8.72 0.81
N ALA A 21 -0.19 9.61 0.47
CA ALA A 21 -0.52 10.89 -0.15
C ALA A 21 -1.27 10.70 -1.49
N VAL A 22 -0.81 9.78 -2.34
CA VAL A 22 -1.48 9.45 -3.61
C VAL A 22 -2.90 8.89 -3.38
N ILE A 23 -3.09 8.00 -2.42
CA ILE A 23 -4.41 7.45 -2.07
C ILE A 23 -5.39 8.56 -1.65
N LEU A 24 -4.90 9.59 -0.95
CA LEU A 24 -5.72 10.71 -0.47
C LEU A 24 -6.01 11.74 -1.58
N GLN A 25 -5.02 12.03 -2.43
CA GLN A 25 -5.08 13.16 -3.38
C GLN A 25 -5.57 12.76 -4.77
N ALA A 26 -5.34 11.53 -5.22
CA ALA A 26 -5.63 11.09 -6.58
C ALA A 26 -6.59 9.88 -6.67
N PRO A 27 -7.70 9.83 -5.89
CA PRO A 27 -8.53 8.63 -5.81
C PRO A 27 -9.24 8.29 -7.13
N ALA A 28 -9.41 9.27 -8.02
CA ALA A 28 -9.99 9.08 -9.35
C ALA A 28 -9.18 8.10 -10.24
N ALA A 29 -7.86 8.04 -10.09
CA ALA A 29 -6.99 7.13 -10.83
C ALA A 29 -6.99 5.68 -10.29
N LEU A 30 -7.49 5.47 -9.08
CA LEU A 30 -7.29 4.23 -8.33
C LEU A 30 -8.47 3.26 -8.44
N THR A 31 -8.26 1.98 -8.23
CA THR A 31 -9.34 0.99 -8.12
C THR A 31 -9.57 0.62 -6.65
N GLU A 32 -10.80 0.26 -6.29
CA GLU A 32 -11.15 -0.11 -4.91
C GLU A 32 -10.29 -1.29 -4.41
N ASP A 33 -10.22 -2.38 -5.19
CA ASP A 33 -9.38 -3.54 -4.88
C ASP A 33 -7.90 -3.18 -4.73
N GLY A 34 -7.42 -2.24 -5.55
CA GLY A 34 -6.03 -1.79 -5.49
C GLY A 34 -5.71 -1.04 -4.21
N VAL A 35 -6.59 -0.13 -3.80
CA VAL A 35 -6.44 0.63 -2.56
C VAL A 35 -6.57 -0.30 -1.36
N LEU A 36 -7.54 -1.21 -1.34
CA LEU A 36 -7.72 -2.17 -0.25
C LEU A 36 -6.49 -3.06 -0.07
N LEU A 37 -5.96 -3.63 -1.15
CA LEU A 37 -4.74 -4.43 -1.10
C LEU A 37 -3.57 -3.64 -0.50
N ILE A 38 -3.36 -2.40 -0.95
CA ILE A 38 -2.26 -1.57 -0.48
C ILE A 38 -2.44 -1.19 0.98
N CYS A 39 -3.62 -0.74 1.38
CA CYS A 39 -3.88 -0.36 2.77
C CYS A 39 -3.66 -1.52 3.75
N GLN A 40 -3.99 -2.75 3.34
CA GLN A 40 -3.81 -3.94 4.19
C GLN A 40 -2.37 -4.43 4.28
N GLN A 41 -1.53 -4.16 3.26
CA GLN A 41 -0.24 -4.87 3.13
C GLN A 41 0.98 -3.95 3.09
N MET A 42 0.83 -2.68 2.69
CA MET A 42 1.95 -1.78 2.38
C MET A 42 2.57 -1.12 3.61
N PHE A 43 1.75 -0.76 4.59
CA PHE A 43 2.13 0.15 5.67
C PHE A 43 2.65 -0.58 6.91
N ALA A 44 3.79 -0.13 7.43
CA ALA A 44 4.34 -0.56 8.72
C ALA A 44 4.45 0.58 9.74
N THR A 45 4.50 1.85 9.28
CA THR A 45 4.53 3.00 10.18
C THR A 45 3.20 3.13 10.94
N PRO A 46 3.18 3.12 12.29
CA PRO A 46 1.93 3.03 13.06
C PRO A 46 0.87 4.08 12.70
N ALA A 47 1.29 5.34 12.48
CA ALA A 47 0.38 6.41 12.11
C ALA A 47 -0.23 6.20 10.71
N TYR A 48 0.56 5.70 9.76
CA TYR A 48 0.10 5.42 8.40
C TYR A 48 -0.80 4.20 8.33
N VAL A 49 -0.54 3.17 9.15
CA VAL A 49 -1.43 2.00 9.28
C VAL A 49 -2.84 2.43 9.67
N VAL A 50 -2.97 3.30 10.68
CA VAL A 50 -4.29 3.77 11.14
C VAL A 50 -5.02 4.61 10.08
N ILE A 51 -4.30 5.47 9.37
CA ILE A 51 -4.89 6.27 8.28
C ILE A 51 -5.30 5.38 7.10
N ALA A 52 -4.47 4.39 6.75
CA ALA A 52 -4.75 3.43 5.69
C ALA A 52 -5.96 2.54 6.03
N ASP A 53 -6.13 2.17 7.29
CA ASP A 53 -7.31 1.46 7.77
C ASP A 53 -8.57 2.34 7.64
N ALA A 54 -8.51 3.62 8.05
CA ALA A 54 -9.61 4.57 7.84
C ALA A 54 -9.96 4.75 6.35
N ALA A 55 -8.96 4.75 5.46
CA ALA A 55 -9.16 4.73 4.01
C ALA A 55 -9.85 3.45 3.51
N SER A 56 -9.44 2.29 4.02
CA SER A 56 -10.06 0.99 3.68
C SER A 56 -11.52 0.94 4.12
N GLN A 57 -11.81 1.41 5.34
CA GLN A 57 -13.18 1.48 5.84
C GLN A 57 -14.05 2.47 5.05
N SER A 58 -13.44 3.45 4.37
CA SER A 58 -14.14 4.46 3.56
C SER A 58 -14.27 4.06 2.10
N ILE A 59 -13.79 2.87 1.69
CA ILE A 59 -13.54 2.54 0.28
C ILE A 59 -14.73 2.77 -0.66
N SER A 60 -15.96 2.59 -0.19
CA SER A 60 -17.18 2.85 -0.96
C SER A 60 -17.33 4.30 -1.44
N SER A 61 -16.62 5.25 -0.82
CA SER A 61 -16.58 6.66 -1.24
C SER A 61 -15.35 7.01 -2.10
N LEU A 62 -14.54 6.04 -2.55
CA LEU A 62 -13.31 6.31 -3.31
C LEU A 62 -13.54 7.23 -4.52
N LYS A 63 -14.67 7.07 -5.22
CA LYS A 63 -15.02 7.90 -6.40
C LYS A 63 -15.89 9.11 -6.06
N GLN A 64 -16.20 9.32 -4.79
CA GLN A 64 -17.08 10.38 -4.34
C GLN A 64 -16.27 11.62 -3.92
N PRO A 65 -16.84 12.83 -4.10
CA PRO A 65 -16.16 14.07 -3.72
C PRO A 65 -15.83 14.16 -2.22
N ASP A 66 -16.54 13.40 -1.38
CA ASP A 66 -16.37 13.38 0.08
C ASP A 66 -15.35 12.33 0.57
N TRP A 67 -14.64 11.64 -0.34
CA TRP A 67 -13.60 10.64 -0.02
C TRP A 67 -12.72 11.04 1.16
N PHE A 68 -12.08 12.21 1.07
CA PHE A 68 -11.19 12.69 2.12
C PHE A 68 -11.93 12.95 3.45
N ALA A 69 -13.13 13.52 3.39
CA ALA A 69 -13.93 13.78 4.58
C ALA A 69 -14.36 12.48 5.29
N GLN A 70 -14.69 11.44 4.51
CA GLN A 70 -14.99 10.11 5.06
C GLN A 70 -13.78 9.53 5.81
N ILE A 71 -12.57 9.65 5.25
CA ILE A 71 -11.33 9.22 5.93
C ILE A 71 -11.10 10.01 7.21
N VAL A 72 -11.24 11.34 7.17
CA VAL A 72 -11.08 12.20 8.35
C VAL A 72 -12.04 11.77 9.47
N SER A 73 -13.30 11.46 9.15
CA SER A 73 -14.29 11.05 10.15
C SER A 73 -13.98 9.71 10.84
N LYS A 74 -13.21 8.84 10.16
CA LYS A 74 -12.77 7.53 10.68
C LYS A 74 -11.35 7.55 11.25
N THR A 75 -10.64 8.67 11.11
CA THR A 75 -9.27 8.84 11.61
C THR A 75 -9.30 9.48 13.01
N PRO A 76 -8.54 8.98 13.99
CA PRO A 76 -8.42 9.63 15.30
C PRO A 76 -7.98 11.09 15.20
N GLU A 77 -8.58 11.99 16.00
CA GLU A 77 -8.35 13.44 15.94
C GLU A 77 -6.87 13.84 16.04
N LEU A 78 -6.12 13.13 16.88
CA LEU A 78 -4.69 13.33 17.05
C LEU A 78 -3.86 13.13 15.76
N LEU A 79 -4.37 12.37 14.78
CA LEU A 79 -3.74 12.16 13.48
C LEU A 79 -4.26 13.12 12.40
N HIS A 80 -5.27 13.95 12.67
CA HIS A 80 -5.85 14.84 11.66
C HIS A 80 -4.83 15.84 11.11
N ASN A 81 -3.89 16.31 11.93
CA ASN A 81 -2.81 17.17 11.45
C ASN A 81 -1.92 16.45 10.44
N LEU A 82 -1.53 15.20 10.73
CA LEU A 82 -0.74 14.38 9.81
C LEU A 82 -1.52 14.07 8.53
N LEU A 83 -2.80 13.72 8.65
CA LEU A 83 -3.69 13.46 7.52
C LEU A 83 -3.80 14.66 6.57
N ARG A 84 -3.95 15.88 7.13
CA ARG A 84 -3.95 17.13 6.34
C ARG A 84 -2.59 17.39 5.68
N GLN A 85 -1.48 17.11 6.37
CA GLN A 85 -0.14 17.24 5.78
C GLN A 85 0.06 16.27 4.61
N LEU A 86 -0.45 15.03 4.70
CA LEU A 86 -0.41 14.06 3.61
C LEU A 86 -1.27 14.50 2.41
N ALA A 87 -2.46 15.05 2.67
CA ALA A 87 -3.34 15.56 1.62
C ALA A 87 -2.82 16.83 0.95
N ALA A 88 -2.00 17.62 1.64
CA ALA A 88 -1.37 18.82 1.11
C ALA A 88 0.08 18.59 0.63
N LYS A 89 0.58 17.35 0.70
CA LYS A 89 1.95 17.03 0.28
C LYS A 89 2.11 17.31 -1.20
N GLU A 90 3.10 18.12 -1.56
CA GLU A 90 3.44 18.39 -2.95
C GLU A 90 3.81 17.08 -3.67
N LEU A 91 3.12 16.80 -4.77
CA LEU A 91 3.42 15.70 -5.66
C LEU A 91 4.30 16.23 -6.81
N PRO A 92 5.30 15.46 -7.28
CA PRO A 92 6.24 15.85 -8.33
C PRO A 92 5.59 15.82 -9.72
N ILE A 93 4.50 16.58 -9.91
CA ILE A 93 3.71 16.68 -11.14
C ILE A 93 3.68 18.13 -11.62
N ARG A 94 3.59 18.34 -12.93
CA ARG A 94 3.54 19.70 -13.50
C ARG A 94 2.12 20.17 -13.81
N ASP A 95 1.19 19.25 -14.00
CA ASP A 95 -0.22 19.52 -14.32
C ASP A 95 -1.13 18.39 -13.82
N ALA A 96 -2.45 18.59 -13.96
CA ALA A 96 -3.47 17.65 -13.49
C ALA A 96 -3.54 16.36 -14.32
N GLU A 97 -3.05 16.34 -15.56
CA GLU A 97 -3.03 15.13 -16.39
C GLU A 97 -1.95 14.16 -15.89
N GLN A 98 -0.79 14.69 -15.50
CA GLN A 98 0.30 13.91 -14.89
C GLN A 98 -0.06 13.31 -13.53
N LEU A 99 -1.07 13.84 -12.83
CA LEU A 99 -1.51 13.32 -11.53
C LEU A 99 -1.92 11.85 -11.62
N ASN A 100 -2.66 11.47 -12.67
CA ASN A 100 -3.14 10.10 -12.83
C ASN A 100 -1.99 9.13 -13.14
N GLU A 101 -1.11 9.50 -14.06
CA GLU A 101 0.06 8.68 -14.42
C GLU A 101 0.99 8.49 -13.24
N TYR A 102 1.25 9.57 -12.51
CA TYR A 102 2.06 9.54 -11.30
C TYR A 102 1.41 8.67 -10.21
N ALA A 103 0.10 8.82 -9.98
CA ALA A 103 -0.63 8.01 -9.01
C ALA A 103 -0.54 6.51 -9.33
N LEU A 104 -0.72 6.13 -10.60
CA LEU A 104 -0.58 4.75 -11.06
C LEU A 104 0.86 4.23 -10.89
N SER A 105 1.87 5.05 -11.20
CA SER A 105 3.29 4.69 -11.00
C SER A 105 3.62 4.39 -9.53
N VAL A 106 3.18 5.26 -8.62
CA VAL A 106 3.37 5.08 -7.16
C VAL A 106 2.65 3.82 -6.65
N VAL A 107 1.41 3.60 -7.09
CA VAL A 107 0.62 2.41 -6.73
C VAL A 107 1.22 1.12 -7.28
N ASN A 108 1.75 1.14 -8.50
CA ASN A 108 2.46 0.00 -9.08
C ASN A 108 3.76 -0.30 -8.31
N SER A 109 4.48 0.73 -7.88
CA SER A 109 5.66 0.59 -7.04
C SER A 109 5.32 -0.03 -5.67
N ALA A 110 4.20 0.37 -5.07
CA ALA A 110 3.68 -0.24 -3.83
C ALA A 110 3.32 -1.71 -4.03
N ARG A 111 2.58 -2.04 -5.10
CA ARG A 111 2.21 -3.42 -5.46
C ARG A 111 3.44 -4.29 -5.67
N LYS A 112 4.43 -3.81 -6.43
CA LYS A 112 5.69 -4.51 -6.64
C LYS A 112 6.40 -4.79 -5.32
N LYS A 113 6.45 -3.83 -4.40
CA LYS A 113 7.06 -4.04 -3.07
C LYS A 113 6.31 -5.10 -2.24
N ILE A 114 4.98 -5.09 -2.27
CA ILE A 114 4.15 -6.12 -1.61
C ILE A 114 4.47 -7.50 -2.19
N MET A 115 4.47 -7.63 -3.52
CA MET A 115 4.78 -8.91 -4.18
C MET A 115 6.20 -9.39 -3.89
N MET A 116 7.20 -8.50 -3.87
CA MET A 116 8.58 -8.86 -3.51
C MET A 116 8.69 -9.36 -2.06
N ARG A 117 7.97 -8.75 -1.12
CA ARG A 117 7.87 -9.24 0.26
C ARG A 117 7.22 -10.62 0.32
N GLN A 118 6.10 -10.83 -0.38
CA GLN A 118 5.41 -12.11 -0.44
C GLN A 118 6.32 -13.21 -1.03
N LYS A 119 7.06 -12.89 -2.10
CA LYS A 119 8.04 -13.79 -2.70
C LYS A 119 9.11 -14.19 -1.69
N SER A 120 9.68 -13.22 -0.98
CA SER A 120 10.68 -13.49 0.07
C SER A 120 10.12 -14.43 1.15
N ALA A 121 8.87 -14.21 1.60
CA ALA A 121 8.22 -15.07 2.58
C ALA A 121 7.99 -16.50 2.07
N LEU A 122 7.55 -16.67 0.81
CA LEU A 122 7.36 -17.99 0.21
C LEU A 122 8.70 -18.74 0.03
N VAL A 123 9.76 -18.04 -0.37
CA VAL A 123 11.12 -18.61 -0.50
C VAL A 123 11.65 -19.06 0.87
N ALA A 124 11.45 -18.24 1.91
CA ALA A 124 11.84 -18.62 3.27
C ALA A 124 11.06 -19.83 3.80
N ALA A 125 9.76 -19.91 3.47
CA ALA A 125 8.91 -21.05 3.81
C ALA A 125 9.38 -22.33 3.11
N LEU A 126 9.71 -22.28 1.81
CA LEU A 126 10.29 -23.42 1.07
C LEU A 126 11.60 -23.89 1.69
N GLY A 127 12.51 -22.96 2.02
CA GLY A 127 13.80 -23.31 2.60
C GLY A 127 13.74 -23.93 3.99
N SER A 128 12.60 -23.79 4.68
CA SER A 128 12.37 -24.35 6.02
C SER A 128 11.58 -25.67 5.99
N LEU A 129 11.10 -26.09 4.82
CA LEU A 129 10.25 -27.26 4.66
C LEU A 129 11.10 -28.51 4.38
N ASP A 130 10.76 -29.63 5.03
CA ASP A 130 11.29 -30.94 4.65
C ASP A 130 10.45 -31.51 3.51
N VAL A 131 11.07 -31.65 2.33
CA VAL A 131 10.41 -32.09 1.10
C VAL A 131 9.97 -33.56 1.17
N GLU A 132 10.71 -34.41 1.88
CA GLU A 132 10.36 -35.83 2.01
C GLU A 132 9.20 -36.03 2.97
N ALA A 133 9.16 -35.23 4.05
CA ALA A 133 8.09 -35.28 5.03
C ALA A 133 6.82 -34.53 4.59
N GLN A 134 6.95 -33.47 3.77
CA GLN A 134 5.85 -32.56 3.41
C GLN A 134 5.80 -32.23 1.90
N PRO A 135 5.72 -33.23 1.00
CA PRO A 135 5.80 -33.00 -0.45
C PRO A 135 4.62 -32.20 -1.03
N GLU A 136 3.42 -32.35 -0.46
CA GLU A 136 2.23 -31.61 -0.93
C GLU A 136 2.35 -30.11 -0.63
N GLU A 137 2.77 -29.75 0.58
CA GLU A 137 2.94 -28.36 0.97
C GLU A 137 4.09 -27.70 0.20
N HIS A 138 5.18 -28.45 -0.04
CA HIS A 138 6.27 -27.99 -0.91
C HIS A 138 5.74 -27.61 -2.29
N ASN A 139 4.97 -28.50 -2.93
CA ASN A 139 4.40 -28.28 -4.25
C ASN A 139 3.43 -27.10 -4.27
N ARG A 140 2.61 -26.94 -3.23
CA ARG A 140 1.68 -25.81 -3.09
C ARG A 140 2.41 -24.48 -3.04
N ILE A 141 3.46 -24.37 -2.21
CA ILE A 141 4.24 -23.13 -2.08
C ILE A 141 5.00 -22.85 -3.38
N GLN A 142 5.56 -23.87 -4.04
CA GLN A 142 6.25 -23.72 -5.33
C GLN A 142 5.31 -23.20 -6.43
N GLN A 143 4.08 -23.72 -6.51
CA GLN A 143 3.07 -23.22 -7.46
C GLN A 143 2.70 -21.77 -7.17
N ALA A 144 2.48 -21.41 -5.90
CA ALA A 144 2.21 -20.03 -5.49
C ALA A 144 3.36 -19.08 -5.87
N LEU A 145 4.61 -19.52 -5.72
CA LEU A 145 5.79 -18.76 -6.11
C LEU A 145 5.83 -18.50 -7.63
N VAL A 146 5.57 -19.52 -8.46
CA VAL A 146 5.53 -19.37 -9.93
C VAL A 146 4.46 -18.38 -10.37
N VAL A 147 3.26 -18.46 -9.79
CA VAL A 147 2.16 -17.52 -10.07
C VAL A 147 2.57 -16.10 -9.69
N LEU A 148 3.16 -15.91 -8.51
CA LEU A 148 3.59 -14.60 -8.02
C LEU A 148 4.71 -14.00 -8.90
N GLU A 149 5.66 -14.80 -9.36
CA GLU A 149 6.70 -14.34 -10.27
C GLU A 149 6.15 -13.91 -11.64
N GLY A 150 5.11 -14.60 -12.13
CA GLY A 150 4.37 -14.18 -13.31
C GLY A 150 3.71 -12.81 -13.13
N GLN A 151 3.11 -12.57 -11.97
CA GLN A 151 2.49 -11.28 -11.64
C GLN A 151 3.53 -10.15 -11.52
N ILE A 152 4.69 -10.42 -10.91
CA ILE A 152 5.78 -9.44 -10.79
C ILE A 152 6.23 -8.99 -12.18
N ARG A 153 6.49 -9.94 -13.09
CA ARG A 153 6.92 -9.64 -14.47
C ARG A 153 5.90 -8.85 -15.28
N ALA A 154 4.61 -8.98 -14.98
CA ALA A 154 3.55 -8.25 -15.68
C ALA A 154 3.48 -6.76 -15.29
N ILE A 155 4.13 -6.36 -14.19
CA ILE A 155 4.18 -4.98 -13.69
C ILE A 155 5.53 -4.30 -14.03
N GLU A 156 6.52 -5.07 -14.51
CA GLU A 156 7.82 -4.58 -15.00
C GLU A 156 7.77 -4.10 -16.44
#